data_AF-D6GVM7-F1
#
_entry.id   AF-D6GVM7-F1
#
_cell.length_a   1.000
_cell.length_b   1.000
_cell.length_c   1.000
_cell.angle_alpha   90.00
_cell.angle_beta   90.00
_cell.angle_gamma   90.00
#
_symmetry.space_group_name_H-M   'P 1'
#
loop_
_entity.id
_entity.type
_entity.pdbx_description
1 polymer ?
#
loop_
_entity_poly.entity_id
_entity_poly.type
_entity_poly.pdbx_seq_one_letter_code
_entity_poly.pdbx_strand_id
1 'polypeptide(L)'
;MSEHKQIGRQRYHHRYHKCPEYGCKNLTEIKCKYCQQYYCKDHASPKLVGSINYIENIIKTSEPEKYKKYIEDHMRRDGHPCGAYTAFWNKEFDSKHEDSANKFIAALDKLKQTKTYNYGYPGTNGYTKEKALLRFNLPRYHDGYSNYNNRHHHRPYRRDFHRINFRRSLSFTSMIFVILLVLLVITYTINSFSYFWLIADVFAVFLAVIIAYRLFVWANKLPIHSDLHLFGLRILSGFVALFGFFVIFFIPGLIITYLYPNQGLASLQPGYILPPLEIPITVFSITFGISIVFLGAFMAFRFMRHSGIIIFHR
;
A
#
# COMPACT_ATOMS: atom_id res chain seq x y z
N MET A 1 36.14 -69.34 36.23
CA MET A 1 36.23 -67.85 36.27
C MET A 1 36.34 -67.36 34.84
N SER A 2 35.25 -66.87 34.26
CA SER A 2 35.22 -66.32 32.90
C SER A 2 34.30 -65.10 32.88
N GLU A 3 34.90 -63.93 33.04
CA GLU A 3 34.21 -62.64 32.94
C GLU A 3 33.87 -62.34 31.47
N HIS A 4 32.61 -62.60 31.10
CA HIS A 4 32.04 -62.07 29.88
C HIS A 4 31.74 -60.59 30.05
N LYS A 5 32.66 -59.76 29.54
CA LYS A 5 32.52 -58.31 29.41
C LYS A 5 31.36 -58.00 28.45
N GLN A 6 30.18 -57.71 29.00
CA GLN A 6 29.05 -57.21 28.24
C GLN A 6 29.37 -55.81 27.71
N ILE A 7 29.89 -55.75 26.48
CA ILE A 7 29.97 -54.51 25.71
C ILE A 7 28.52 -54.11 25.42
N GLY A 8 28.00 -53.21 26.25
CA GLY A 8 26.69 -52.61 26.08
C GLY A 8 26.62 -51.96 24.70
N ARG A 9 25.94 -52.63 23.77
CA ARG A 9 25.47 -52.04 22.52
C ARG A 9 24.46 -50.95 22.90
N GLN A 10 24.96 -49.74 23.19
CA GLN A 10 24.14 -48.55 23.07
C GLN A 10 23.68 -48.53 21.62
N ARG A 11 22.46 -49.00 21.40
CA ARG A 11 21.73 -48.80 20.16
C ARG A 11 21.53 -47.30 20.06
N TYR A 12 22.51 -46.62 19.45
CA TYR A 12 22.30 -45.29 18.94
C TYR A 12 21.11 -45.41 17.99
N HIS A 13 19.94 -45.04 18.49
CA HIS A 13 18.79 -44.72 17.67
C HIS A 13 19.14 -43.45 16.88
N HIS A 14 20.12 -43.54 15.98
CA HIS A 14 20.28 -42.64 14.84
C HIS A 14 19.12 -42.95 13.92
N ARG A 15 17.93 -42.56 14.35
CA ARG A 15 16.74 -42.57 13.52
C ARG A 15 17.09 -41.73 12.32
N TYR A 16 16.94 -42.35 11.15
CA TYR A 16 16.92 -41.72 9.85
C TYR A 16 15.86 -40.60 9.89
N HIS A 17 16.25 -39.43 10.38
CA HIS A 17 15.36 -38.29 10.41
C HIS A 17 15.26 -37.83 8.97
N LYS A 18 14.06 -37.92 8.38
CA LYS A 18 13.80 -37.29 7.09
C LYS A 18 14.18 -35.82 7.21
N CYS A 19 14.74 -35.24 6.16
CA CYS A 19 15.04 -33.81 6.12
C CYS A 19 13.76 -33.03 6.51
N PRO A 20 13.73 -32.26 7.60
CA PRO A 20 12.49 -31.76 8.19
C PRO A 20 11.66 -30.93 7.22
N GLU A 21 12.34 -30.12 6.40
CA GLU A 21 11.69 -29.15 5.52
C GLU A 21 11.25 -29.71 4.18
N TYR A 22 12.02 -30.63 3.61
CA TYR A 22 11.83 -31.10 2.22
C TYR A 22 11.37 -32.56 2.15
N GLY A 23 11.22 -33.23 3.29
CA GLY A 23 10.78 -34.62 3.35
C GLY A 23 11.69 -35.60 2.60
N CYS A 24 12.98 -35.24 2.41
CA CYS A 24 13.91 -36.05 1.64
C CYS A 24 14.07 -37.44 2.26
N LYS A 25 14.23 -38.45 1.38
CA LYS A 25 14.56 -39.82 1.78
C LYS A 25 16.04 -40.01 2.11
N ASN A 26 16.88 -39.02 1.79
CA ASN A 26 18.32 -39.04 2.01
C ASN A 26 18.66 -38.95 3.51
N LEU A 27 19.74 -39.60 3.90
CA LEU A 27 20.30 -39.59 5.24
C LEU A 27 20.68 -38.16 5.68
N THR A 28 20.23 -37.75 6.87
CA THR A 28 20.62 -36.49 7.50
C THR A 28 21.87 -36.67 8.35
N GLU A 29 23.02 -36.28 7.82
CA GLU A 29 24.32 -36.49 8.47
C GLU A 29 24.98 -35.19 8.92
N ILE A 30 24.59 -34.05 8.33
CA ILE A 30 25.29 -32.78 8.52
C ILE A 30 24.51 -31.89 9.50
N LYS A 31 25.15 -31.54 10.62
CA LYS A 31 24.59 -30.61 11.61
C LYS A 31 24.87 -29.15 11.20
N CYS A 32 23.83 -28.34 11.07
CA CYS A 32 23.98 -26.92 10.78
C CYS A 32 24.62 -26.18 11.96
N LYS A 33 25.67 -25.39 11.70
CA LYS A 33 26.38 -24.60 12.70
C LYS A 33 25.49 -23.54 13.39
N TYR A 34 24.45 -23.07 12.72
CA TYR A 34 23.59 -21.98 13.20
C TYR A 34 22.37 -22.50 13.97
N CYS A 35 21.50 -23.30 13.34
CA CYS A 35 20.27 -23.78 13.97
C CYS A 35 20.42 -25.11 14.71
N GLN A 36 21.60 -25.76 14.67
CA GLN A 36 21.92 -27.02 15.34
C GLN A 36 21.05 -28.23 14.91
N GLN A 37 20.27 -28.11 13.84
CA GLN A 37 19.48 -29.19 13.24
C GLN A 37 20.31 -30.00 12.23
N TYR A 38 19.91 -31.25 11.99
CA TYR A 38 20.56 -32.16 11.04
C TYR A 38 19.86 -32.16 9.68
N TYR A 39 20.65 -32.14 8.61
CA TYR A 39 20.17 -32.08 7.22
C TYR A 39 20.93 -33.09 6.34
N CYS A 40 20.34 -33.45 5.20
CA CYS A 40 21.04 -34.23 4.18
C CYS A 40 22.05 -33.36 3.44
N LYS A 41 22.98 -33.99 2.71
CA LYS A 41 24.07 -33.28 1.99
C LYS A 41 23.54 -32.16 1.08
N ASP A 42 22.44 -32.41 0.38
CA ASP A 42 21.83 -31.45 -0.55
C ASP A 42 21.19 -30.23 0.13
N HIS A 43 20.78 -30.36 1.39
CA HIS A 43 20.08 -29.30 2.14
C HIS A 43 20.85 -28.79 3.35
N ALA A 44 22.13 -29.15 3.48
CA ALA A 44 22.96 -28.78 4.62
C ALA A 44 23.33 -27.29 4.66
N SER A 45 23.37 -26.61 3.51
CA SER A 45 23.67 -25.18 3.47
C SER A 45 22.53 -24.36 4.09
N PRO A 46 22.81 -23.42 5.01
CA PRO A 46 21.79 -22.49 5.49
C PRO A 46 21.43 -21.47 4.41
N LYS A 47 20.18 -20.99 4.45
CA LYS A 47 19.62 -19.91 3.62
C LYS A 47 18.97 -18.84 4.48
N LEU A 48 18.96 -17.61 3.97
CA LEU A 48 18.20 -16.52 4.56
C LEU A 48 16.68 -16.82 4.56
N VAL A 49 16.01 -16.41 5.63
CA VAL A 49 14.56 -16.56 5.82
C VAL A 49 13.92 -15.18 5.78
N GLY A 50 13.00 -14.97 4.85
CA GLY A 50 12.23 -13.74 4.73
C GLY A 50 10.87 -13.99 4.09
N SER A 51 9.86 -13.24 4.50
CA SER A 51 8.59 -13.21 3.77
C SER A 51 8.76 -12.43 2.47
N ILE A 52 7.96 -12.73 1.44
CA ILE A 52 7.98 -11.98 0.17
C ILE A 52 7.83 -10.47 0.42
N ASN A 53 6.91 -10.09 1.30
CA ASN A 53 6.71 -8.69 1.69
C ASN A 53 7.94 -8.06 2.34
N TYR A 54 8.70 -8.82 3.14
CA TYR A 54 9.94 -8.34 3.73
C TYR A 54 10.98 -8.11 2.64
N ILE A 55 11.15 -9.06 1.72
CA ILE A 55 12.09 -8.97 0.60
C ILE A 55 11.75 -7.78 -0.31
N GLU A 56 10.48 -7.57 -0.64
CA GLU A 56 10.00 -6.42 -1.41
C GLU A 56 10.26 -5.08 -0.71
N ASN A 57 10.19 -5.04 0.62
CA ASN A 57 10.48 -3.82 1.37
C ASN A 57 11.97 -3.46 1.38
N ILE A 58 12.88 -4.44 1.23
CA ILE A 58 14.33 -4.16 1.09
C ILE A 58 14.62 -3.34 -0.17
N ILE A 59 13.86 -3.56 -1.26
CA ILE A 59 13.97 -2.74 -2.48
C ILE A 59 13.67 -1.27 -2.17
N LYS A 60 12.68 -1.01 -1.30
CA LYS A 60 12.25 0.34 -0.93
C LYS A 60 13.25 1.05 -0.03
N THR A 61 14.06 0.32 0.73
CA THR A 61 15.08 0.90 1.63
C THR A 61 16.41 1.19 0.92
N SER A 62 16.49 1.02 -0.40
CA SER A 62 17.70 1.28 -1.20
C SER A 62 18.92 0.44 -0.79
N GLU A 63 18.72 -0.81 -0.36
CA GLU A 63 19.79 -1.76 -0.01
C GLU A 63 19.91 -2.87 -1.09
N PRO A 64 20.44 -2.57 -2.29
CA PRO A 64 20.38 -3.50 -3.43
C PRO A 64 21.18 -4.78 -3.20
N GLU A 65 22.30 -4.71 -2.48
CA GLU A 65 23.13 -5.89 -2.16
C GLU A 65 22.41 -6.86 -1.23
N LYS A 66 21.72 -6.32 -0.21
CA LYS A 66 20.90 -7.11 0.70
C LYS A 66 19.77 -7.79 -0.06
N TYR A 67 19.06 -7.04 -0.90
CA TYR A 67 18.00 -7.59 -1.74
C TYR A 67 18.49 -8.72 -2.65
N LYS A 68 19.60 -8.50 -3.36
CA LYS A 68 20.21 -9.52 -4.24
C LYS A 68 20.49 -10.80 -3.48
N LYS A 69 21.09 -10.71 -2.29
CA LYS A 69 21.39 -11.88 -1.46
C LYS A 69 20.13 -12.63 -0.99
N TYR A 70 19.08 -11.92 -0.58
CA TYR A 70 17.81 -12.55 -0.19
C TYR A 70 17.16 -13.28 -1.38
N ILE A 71 17.16 -12.70 -2.58
CA ILE A 71 16.61 -13.35 -3.78
C ILE A 71 17.43 -14.57 -4.19
N GLU A 72 18.75 -14.46 -4.20
CA GLU A 72 19.64 -15.59 -4.51
C GLU A 72 19.38 -16.76 -3.56
N ASP A 73 19.35 -16.53 -2.24
CA ASP A 73 19.07 -17.57 -1.26
C ASP A 73 17.64 -18.11 -1.36
N HIS A 74 16.66 -17.27 -1.73
CA HIS A 74 15.27 -17.70 -1.94
C HIS A 74 15.10 -18.61 -3.17
N MET A 75 15.88 -18.37 -4.24
CA MET A 75 15.85 -19.15 -5.48
C MET A 75 16.65 -20.45 -5.41
N ARG A 76 17.61 -20.54 -4.48
CA ARG A 76 18.41 -21.75 -4.30
C ARG A 76 17.53 -22.94 -3.94
N ARG A 77 17.77 -24.08 -4.59
CA ARG A 77 17.15 -25.37 -4.24
C ARG A 77 17.98 -26.14 -3.22
N ASP A 78 19.28 -25.91 -3.21
CA ASP A 78 20.25 -26.49 -2.28
C ASP A 78 20.28 -25.73 -0.96
N GLY A 79 19.79 -26.33 0.13
CA GLY A 79 19.86 -25.73 1.48
C GLY A 79 18.54 -25.53 2.21
N HIS A 80 18.62 -25.22 3.51
CA HIS A 80 17.49 -25.10 4.42
C HIS A 80 17.27 -23.66 4.91
N PRO A 81 16.02 -23.25 5.14
CA PRO A 81 15.71 -21.97 5.77
C PRO A 81 16.28 -21.95 7.19
N CYS A 82 17.18 -21.00 7.48
CA CYS A 82 17.85 -20.92 8.78
C CYS A 82 17.70 -19.52 9.40
N GLY A 83 16.77 -19.38 10.36
CA GLY A 83 16.53 -18.11 11.05
C GLY A 83 17.75 -17.60 11.83
N ALA A 84 18.50 -18.50 12.48
CA ALA A 84 19.72 -18.15 13.22
C ALA A 84 20.83 -17.62 12.28
N TYR A 85 21.00 -18.24 11.11
CA TYR A 85 21.91 -17.75 10.07
C TYR A 85 21.47 -16.38 9.55
N THR A 86 20.17 -16.18 9.33
CA THR A 86 19.60 -14.90 8.87
C THR A 86 19.92 -13.77 9.82
N ALA A 87 19.73 -13.97 11.13
CA ALA A 87 20.06 -12.98 12.16
C ALA A 87 21.56 -12.67 12.20
N PHE A 88 22.40 -13.71 12.13
CA PHE A 88 23.86 -13.54 12.08
C PHE A 88 24.31 -12.75 10.85
N TRP A 89 23.82 -13.12 9.67
CA TRP A 89 24.21 -12.50 8.41
C TRP A 89 23.73 -11.05 8.31
N ASN A 90 22.49 -10.75 8.73
CA ASN A 90 21.99 -9.37 8.77
C ASN A 90 22.86 -8.50 9.69
N LYS A 91 23.22 -8.99 10.88
CA LYS A 91 24.09 -8.26 11.81
C LYS A 91 25.47 -7.97 11.18
N GLU A 92 26.06 -8.95 10.51
CA GLU A 92 27.34 -8.78 9.83
C GLU A 92 27.24 -7.77 8.67
N PHE A 93 26.19 -7.87 7.86
CA PHE A 93 25.92 -6.95 6.76
C PHE A 93 25.76 -5.50 7.26
N ASP A 94 24.94 -5.29 8.28
CA ASP A 94 24.66 -3.97 8.85
C ASP A 94 25.94 -3.38 9.47
N SER A 95 26.78 -4.18 10.15
CA SER A 95 28.06 -3.72 10.70
C SER A 95 29.06 -3.26 9.63
N LYS A 96 29.15 -3.98 8.48
CA LYS A 96 30.03 -3.58 7.37
C LYS A 96 29.58 -2.29 6.70
N HIS A 97 28.28 -2.06 6.61
CA HIS A 97 27.71 -0.82 6.10
C HIS A 97 27.95 0.35 7.04
N GLU A 98 27.81 0.13 8.35
CA GLU A 98 28.13 1.14 9.37
C GLU A 98 29.61 1.55 9.32
N ASP A 99 30.53 0.59 9.26
CA ASP A 99 31.96 0.86 9.13
C ASP A 99 32.28 1.64 7.84
N SER A 100 31.61 1.30 6.74
CA SER A 100 31.77 2.00 5.46
C SER A 100 31.24 3.44 5.52
N ALA A 101 30.09 3.64 6.15
CA ALA A 101 29.51 4.96 6.38
C ALA A 101 30.42 5.82 7.29
N ASN A 102 30.96 5.25 8.36
CA ASN A 102 31.88 5.92 9.27
C ASN A 102 33.18 6.34 8.56
N LYS A 103 33.75 5.46 7.72
CA LYS A 103 34.93 5.80 6.89
C LYS A 103 34.62 6.93 5.91
N PHE A 104 33.44 6.92 5.30
CA PHE A 104 33.01 7.98 4.39
C PHE A 104 32.83 9.33 5.10
N ILE A 105 32.18 9.34 6.27
CA ILE A 105 32.03 10.55 7.10
C ILE A 105 33.39 11.09 7.52
N ALA A 106 34.31 10.23 7.97
CA ALA A 106 35.66 10.62 8.34
C ALA A 106 36.44 11.22 7.14
N ALA A 107 36.25 10.68 5.93
CA ALA A 107 36.83 11.25 4.72
C ALA A 107 36.25 12.63 4.38
N LEU A 108 34.92 12.81 4.54
CA LEU A 108 34.27 14.11 4.35
C LEU A 108 34.76 15.16 5.35
N ASP A 109 34.94 14.78 6.61
CA ASP A 109 35.43 15.71 7.64
C ASP A 109 36.89 16.13 7.38
N LYS A 110 37.74 15.20 6.91
CA LYS A 110 39.10 15.55 6.43
C LYS A 110 39.05 16.55 5.27
N LEU A 111 38.19 16.33 4.28
CA LEU A 111 38.04 17.24 3.14
C LEU A 111 37.58 18.65 3.56
N LYS A 112 36.71 18.76 4.56
CA LYS A 112 36.29 20.04 5.13
C LYS A 112 37.45 20.75 5.83
N GLN A 113 38.23 20.04 6.64
CA GLN A 113 39.40 20.60 7.33
C GLN A 113 40.49 21.06 6.35
N THR A 114 40.66 20.37 5.21
CA THR A 114 41.58 20.82 4.17
C THR A 114 41.08 22.04 3.39
N LYS A 115 39.75 22.25 3.31
CA LYS A 115 39.15 23.42 2.64
C LYS A 115 39.13 24.70 3.48
N THR A 116 39.50 24.63 4.77
CA THR A 116 39.82 25.82 5.58
C THR A 116 41.23 26.39 5.27
N TYR A 117 41.77 26.15 4.08
CA TYR A 117 42.81 27.01 3.50
C TYR A 117 42.16 28.31 3.03
N ASN A 118 42.43 29.38 3.77
CA ASN A 118 42.34 30.82 3.42
C ASN A 118 41.87 31.15 1.99
N TYR A 119 40.59 30.96 1.70
CA TYR A 119 39.89 31.86 0.80
C TYR A 119 39.07 32.76 1.70
N GLY A 120 39.59 33.96 1.94
CA GLY A 120 38.90 35.03 2.64
C GLY A 120 37.63 35.41 1.90
N TYR A 121 36.56 34.67 2.12
CA TYR A 121 35.21 35.09 1.80
C TYR A 121 34.51 35.44 3.11
N PRO A 122 34.41 36.75 3.43
CA PRO A 122 33.67 37.19 4.60
C PRO A 122 32.18 36.92 4.38
N GLY A 123 31.60 36.12 5.28
CA GLY A 123 30.14 36.09 5.47
C GLY A 123 29.41 34.95 4.77
N THR A 124 29.44 33.75 5.34
CA THR A 124 28.25 32.89 5.39
C THR A 124 28.24 32.11 6.71
N ASN A 125 27.71 32.74 7.75
CA ASN A 125 27.33 32.04 8.98
C ASN A 125 26.14 31.12 8.66
N GLY A 126 26.27 29.82 8.94
CA GLY A 126 25.09 28.98 9.22
C GLY A 126 24.77 27.80 8.30
N TYR A 127 25.76 27.09 7.75
CA TYR A 127 25.51 25.72 7.27
C TYR A 127 25.75 24.71 8.40
N THR A 128 24.70 24.43 9.18
CA THR A 128 24.72 23.46 10.28
C THR A 128 24.78 22.02 9.76
N LYS A 129 25.49 21.16 10.50
CA LYS A 129 25.71 19.72 10.24
C LYS A 129 24.40 18.95 9.94
N GLU A 130 23.29 19.38 10.52
CA GLU A 130 21.94 18.81 10.32
C GLU A 130 21.42 18.96 8.89
N LYS A 131 21.70 20.08 8.20
CA LYS A 131 21.25 20.28 6.80
C LYS A 131 22.01 19.41 5.80
N ALA A 132 23.25 19.04 6.11
CA ALA A 132 24.02 18.12 5.28
C ALA A 132 23.48 16.69 5.39
N LEU A 133 23.13 16.23 6.59
CA LEU A 133 22.57 14.89 6.82
C LEU A 133 21.18 14.73 6.18
N LEU A 134 20.37 15.78 6.15
CA LEU A 134 19.05 15.81 5.48
C LEU A 134 19.13 15.64 3.95
N ARG A 135 20.26 15.98 3.30
CA ARG A 135 20.41 15.85 1.84
C ARG A 135 20.78 14.45 1.37
N PHE A 136 21.29 13.59 2.25
CA PHE A 136 21.80 12.26 1.88
C PHE A 136 20.81 11.12 2.13
N ASN A 137 19.55 11.39 2.51
CA ASN A 137 18.54 10.35 2.76
C ASN A 137 19.04 9.22 3.69
N LEU A 138 20.00 9.51 4.58
CA LEU A 138 20.38 8.58 5.62
C LEU A 138 19.19 8.47 6.56
N PRO A 139 18.64 7.25 6.79
CA PRO A 139 17.60 7.07 7.79
C PRO A 139 18.09 7.69 9.09
N ARG A 140 17.28 8.56 9.71
CA ARG A 140 17.57 8.99 11.09
C ARG A 140 17.62 7.73 11.94
N TYR A 141 18.83 7.33 12.30
CA TYR A 141 19.06 6.30 13.29
C TYR A 141 18.50 6.89 14.59
N HIS A 142 17.31 6.42 14.98
CA HIS A 142 16.78 6.69 16.30
C HIS A 142 17.57 5.80 17.25
N ASP A 143 18.38 6.42 18.12
CA ASP A 143 19.19 5.79 19.18
C ASP A 143 18.32 5.16 20.30
N GLY A 144 17.19 4.55 19.95
CA GLY A 144 16.20 3.95 20.84
C GLY A 144 16.34 2.45 21.02
N TYR A 145 17.51 1.87 20.76
CA TYR A 145 17.82 0.46 21.08
C TYR A 145 18.73 0.35 22.30
N SER A 146 18.33 0.98 23.40
CA SER A 146 18.76 0.54 24.72
C SER A 146 17.61 -0.21 25.40
N ASN A 147 17.88 -1.46 25.76
CA ASN A 147 17.04 -2.32 26.61
C ASN A 147 15.64 -2.73 26.08
N TYR A 148 15.62 -3.76 25.22
CA TYR A 148 14.48 -4.67 25.14
C TYR A 148 14.92 -6.10 25.47
N ASN A 149 15.25 -6.30 26.74
CA ASN A 149 15.33 -7.61 27.38
C ASN A 149 14.04 -7.86 28.19
N ASN A 150 12.87 -7.59 27.59
CA ASN A 150 11.58 -7.88 28.19
C ASN A 150 10.81 -8.90 27.35
N ARG A 151 10.67 -10.08 27.95
CA ARG A 151 9.72 -11.13 27.58
C ARG A 151 8.30 -10.58 27.69
N HIS A 152 7.83 -9.89 26.66
CA HIS A 152 6.41 -9.74 26.46
C HIS A 152 6.09 -10.28 25.08
N HIS A 153 5.19 -11.28 25.08
CA HIS A 153 4.49 -11.75 23.91
C HIS A 153 3.83 -10.58 23.18
N HIS A 154 4.56 -9.95 22.27
CA HIS A 154 3.96 -9.18 21.20
C HIS A 154 3.23 -10.18 20.31
N ARG A 155 2.00 -10.50 20.69
CA ARG A 155 1.02 -10.98 19.72
C ARG A 155 1.08 -9.98 18.58
N PRO A 156 1.35 -10.42 17.34
CA PRO A 156 1.41 -9.51 16.22
C PRO A 156 0.11 -8.73 16.24
N TYR A 157 0.20 -7.40 16.23
CA TYR A 157 -0.93 -6.51 16.03
C TYR A 157 -1.47 -6.82 14.64
N ARG A 158 -2.30 -7.86 14.58
CA ARG A 158 -3.09 -8.27 13.45
C ARG A 158 -4.00 -7.07 13.25
N ARG A 159 -3.60 -6.14 12.38
CA ARG A 159 -4.56 -5.34 11.64
C ARG A 159 -5.32 -6.34 10.80
N ASP A 160 -6.26 -7.04 11.44
CA ASP A 160 -7.46 -7.54 10.82
C ASP A 160 -8.21 -6.28 10.38
N PHE A 161 -7.68 -5.59 9.34
CA PHE A 161 -8.54 -4.89 8.43
C PHE A 161 -9.54 -5.95 8.05
N HIS A 162 -10.78 -5.79 8.52
CA HIS A 162 -11.90 -6.58 8.09
C HIS A 162 -11.74 -6.72 6.58
N ARG A 163 -11.30 -7.91 6.12
CA ARG A 163 -11.63 -8.41 4.80
C ARG A 163 -13.14 -8.60 4.89
N ILE A 164 -13.88 -7.50 4.85
CA ILE A 164 -15.27 -7.50 4.42
C ILE A 164 -15.17 -8.26 3.11
N ASN A 165 -15.76 -9.45 3.08
CA ASN A 165 -15.68 -10.37 1.97
C ASN A 165 -16.21 -9.65 0.73
N PHE A 166 -15.32 -8.97 0.02
CA PHE A 166 -15.61 -8.09 -1.11
C PHE A 166 -16.31 -8.84 -2.23
N ARG A 167 -16.08 -10.16 -2.28
CA ARG A 167 -16.74 -11.08 -3.19
C ARG A 167 -18.26 -11.18 -2.97
N ARG A 168 -18.76 -10.96 -1.74
CA ARG A 168 -20.21 -10.99 -1.45
C ARG A 168 -20.91 -9.65 -1.75
N SER A 169 -20.29 -8.50 -1.51
CA SER A 169 -20.96 -7.21 -1.78
C SER A 169 -21.11 -6.89 -3.27
N LEU A 170 -20.23 -7.46 -4.12
CA LEU A 170 -20.35 -7.36 -5.57
C LEU A 170 -21.63 -8.03 -6.10
N SER A 171 -22.06 -9.13 -5.45
CA SER A 171 -23.25 -9.88 -5.88
C SER A 171 -24.56 -9.15 -5.56
N PHE A 172 -24.59 -8.42 -4.44
CA PHE A 172 -25.80 -7.71 -4.00
C PHE A 172 -26.04 -6.46 -4.86
N THR A 173 -24.98 -5.71 -5.18
CA THR A 173 -25.08 -4.52 -6.03
C THR A 173 -25.47 -4.85 -7.47
N SER A 174 -24.95 -5.95 -8.04
CA SER A 174 -25.39 -6.40 -9.37
C SER A 174 -26.86 -6.85 -9.37
N MET A 175 -27.34 -7.47 -8.30
CA MET A 175 -28.71 -7.95 -8.20
C MET A 175 -29.72 -6.80 -8.15
N ILE A 176 -29.43 -5.76 -7.36
CA ILE A 176 -30.24 -4.53 -7.32
C ILE A 176 -30.31 -3.87 -8.70
N PHE A 177 -29.19 -3.80 -9.41
CA PHE A 177 -29.13 -3.19 -10.74
C PHE A 177 -30.01 -3.94 -11.76
N VAL A 178 -29.97 -5.28 -11.74
CA VAL A 178 -30.83 -6.11 -12.60
C VAL A 178 -32.31 -5.90 -12.26
N ILE A 179 -32.68 -5.85 -10.98
CA ILE A 179 -34.06 -5.60 -10.55
C ILE A 179 -34.56 -4.24 -11.06
N LEU A 180 -33.76 -3.18 -10.90
CA LEU A 180 -34.13 -1.84 -11.38
C LEU A 180 -34.24 -1.79 -12.91
N LEU A 181 -33.35 -2.48 -13.63
CA LEU A 181 -33.40 -2.55 -15.10
C LEU A 181 -34.66 -3.29 -15.58
N VAL A 182 -35.06 -4.37 -14.91
CA VAL A 182 -36.30 -5.10 -15.21
C VAL A 182 -37.52 -4.22 -14.93
N LEU A 183 -37.56 -3.50 -13.81
CA LEU A 183 -38.64 -2.55 -13.51
C LEU A 183 -38.75 -1.44 -14.58
N LEU A 184 -37.62 -0.91 -15.03
CA LEU A 184 -37.56 0.10 -16.08
C LEU A 184 -38.14 -0.43 -17.40
N VAL A 185 -37.77 -1.65 -17.81
CA VAL A 185 -38.33 -2.31 -19.00
C VAL A 185 -39.84 -2.55 -18.85
N ILE A 186 -40.30 -3.05 -17.69
CA ILE A 186 -41.73 -3.29 -17.44
C ILE A 186 -42.52 -1.98 -17.56
N THR A 187 -42.05 -0.90 -16.93
CA THR A 187 -42.77 0.39 -16.99
C THR A 187 -42.71 1.06 -18.35
N TYR A 188 -41.65 0.85 -19.12
CA TYR A 188 -41.61 1.23 -20.54
C TYR A 188 -42.71 0.49 -21.34
N THR A 189 -42.86 -0.82 -21.12
CA THR A 189 -43.87 -1.63 -21.84
C THR A 189 -45.32 -1.33 -21.46
N ILE A 190 -45.59 -0.88 -20.22
CA ILE A 190 -46.96 -0.56 -19.75
C ILE A 190 -47.40 0.84 -20.20
N ASN A 191 -46.58 1.53 -21.00
CA ASN A 191 -46.92 2.78 -21.71
C ASN A 191 -47.37 3.93 -20.79
N SER A 192 -47.06 3.84 -19.51
CA SER A 192 -47.35 4.90 -18.55
C SER A 192 -46.17 5.87 -18.55
N PHE A 193 -46.17 6.75 -19.56
CA PHE A 193 -45.06 7.65 -19.89
C PHE A 193 -44.55 8.44 -18.67
N SER A 194 -45.43 8.81 -17.74
CA SER A 194 -45.08 9.50 -16.49
C SER A 194 -44.26 8.65 -15.51
N TYR A 195 -44.55 7.35 -15.37
CA TYR A 195 -43.82 6.46 -14.47
C TYR A 195 -42.48 6.00 -15.07
N PHE A 196 -42.38 5.95 -16.40
CA PHE A 196 -41.13 5.63 -17.08
C PHE A 196 -40.03 6.63 -16.74
N TRP A 197 -40.32 7.94 -16.79
CA TRP A 197 -39.34 8.98 -16.44
C TRP A 197 -38.92 8.92 -14.97
N LEU A 198 -39.88 8.76 -14.04
CA LEU A 198 -39.56 8.60 -12.62
C LEU A 198 -38.62 7.40 -12.36
N ILE A 199 -38.85 6.27 -13.04
CA ILE A 199 -38.01 5.07 -12.87
C ILE A 199 -36.66 5.23 -13.56
N ALA A 200 -36.60 5.91 -14.70
CA ALA A 200 -35.35 6.29 -15.34
C ALA A 200 -34.50 7.19 -14.43
N ASP A 201 -35.13 8.12 -13.70
CA ASP A 201 -34.44 9.02 -12.76
C ASP A 201 -33.84 8.26 -11.59
N VAL A 202 -34.66 7.40 -10.97
CA VAL A 202 -34.21 6.54 -9.89
C VAL A 202 -33.05 5.67 -10.37
N PHE A 203 -33.16 5.07 -11.55
CA PHE A 203 -32.09 4.26 -12.14
C PHE A 203 -30.81 5.06 -12.39
N ALA A 204 -30.94 6.26 -12.95
CA ALA A 204 -29.81 7.15 -13.22
C ALA A 204 -29.11 7.54 -11.91
N VAL A 205 -29.85 7.88 -10.85
CA VAL A 205 -29.30 8.15 -9.51
C VAL A 205 -28.55 6.93 -8.97
N PHE A 206 -29.13 5.73 -9.05
CA PHE A 206 -28.46 4.50 -8.59
C PHE A 206 -27.19 4.22 -9.39
N LEU A 207 -27.20 4.41 -10.72
CA LEU A 207 -26.03 4.24 -11.58
C LEU A 207 -24.93 5.23 -11.19
N ALA A 208 -25.27 6.50 -10.96
CA ALA A 208 -24.32 7.53 -10.50
C ALA A 208 -23.65 7.12 -9.17
N VAL A 209 -24.44 6.64 -8.20
CA VAL A 209 -23.92 6.16 -6.91
C VAL A 209 -22.98 4.97 -7.09
N ILE A 210 -23.33 4.00 -7.94
CA ILE A 210 -22.48 2.82 -8.23
C ILE A 210 -21.15 3.25 -8.88
N ILE A 211 -21.20 4.15 -9.86
CA ILE A 211 -20.00 4.67 -10.53
C ILE A 211 -19.12 5.40 -9.50
N ALA A 212 -19.69 6.28 -8.69
CA ALA A 212 -18.97 7.00 -7.65
C ALA A 212 -18.31 6.05 -6.65
N TYR A 213 -19.03 5.01 -6.20
CA TYR A 213 -18.48 3.98 -5.32
C TYR A 213 -17.31 3.21 -5.97
N ARG A 214 -17.43 2.86 -7.26
CA ARG A 214 -16.36 2.17 -7.99
C ARG A 214 -15.11 3.03 -8.13
N LEU A 215 -15.29 4.31 -8.47
CA LEU A 215 -14.21 5.29 -8.53
C LEU A 215 -13.54 5.44 -7.16
N PHE A 216 -14.31 5.48 -6.08
CA PHE A 216 -13.80 5.53 -4.71
C PHE A 216 -12.95 4.31 -4.35
N VAL A 217 -13.42 3.10 -4.66
CA VAL A 217 -12.67 1.85 -4.43
C VAL A 217 -11.39 1.82 -5.26
N TRP A 218 -11.44 2.29 -6.52
CA TRP A 218 -10.28 2.36 -7.39
C TRP A 218 -9.25 3.38 -6.88
N ALA A 219 -9.69 4.59 -6.52
CA ALA A 219 -8.86 5.63 -5.91
C ALA A 219 -8.17 5.14 -4.63
N ASN A 220 -8.85 4.33 -3.81
CA ASN A 220 -8.28 3.75 -2.59
C ASN A 220 -7.15 2.73 -2.84
N LYS A 221 -7.05 2.16 -4.05
CA LYS A 221 -6.01 1.18 -4.42
C LYS A 221 -4.77 1.82 -5.01
N LEU A 222 -4.79 3.10 -5.34
CA LEU A 222 -3.63 3.78 -5.94
C LEU A 222 -2.46 3.78 -4.94
N PRO A 223 -1.32 3.12 -5.28
CA PRO A 223 -0.15 3.13 -4.42
C PRO A 223 0.46 4.53 -4.40
N ILE A 224 0.73 5.04 -3.20
CA ILE A 224 1.38 6.34 -3.01
C ILE A 224 2.85 6.05 -2.68
N HIS A 225 3.76 6.34 -3.60
CA HIS A 225 5.18 5.98 -3.48
C HIS A 225 6.13 7.17 -3.37
N SER A 226 5.66 8.43 -3.47
CA SER A 226 6.53 9.60 -3.31
C SER A 226 5.78 10.87 -2.87
N ASP A 227 6.51 11.80 -2.25
CA ASP A 227 5.97 13.09 -1.78
C ASP A 227 5.61 14.05 -2.92
N LEU A 228 6.33 13.97 -4.06
CA LEU A 228 5.99 14.73 -5.27
C LEU A 228 4.64 14.25 -5.85
N HIS A 229 4.37 12.96 -5.75
CA HIS A 229 3.11 12.36 -6.15
C HIS A 229 1.95 12.75 -5.21
N LEU A 230 2.22 12.95 -3.92
CA LEU A 230 1.23 13.45 -2.95
C LEU A 230 0.75 14.86 -3.30
N PHE A 231 1.65 15.74 -3.76
CA PHE A 231 1.27 17.09 -4.21
C PHE A 231 0.41 17.05 -5.47
N GLY A 232 0.83 16.28 -6.49
CA GLY A 232 0.05 16.10 -7.72
C GLY A 232 -1.34 15.50 -7.47
N LEU A 233 -1.45 14.53 -6.56
CA LEU A 233 -2.72 13.92 -6.17
C LEU A 233 -3.66 14.88 -5.42
N ARG A 234 -3.15 15.83 -4.64
CA ARG A 234 -3.98 16.88 -4.04
C ARG A 234 -4.55 17.82 -5.08
N ILE A 235 -3.71 18.27 -6.01
CA ILE A 235 -4.15 19.10 -7.13
C ILE A 235 -5.23 18.36 -7.92
N LEU A 236 -5.01 17.09 -8.24
CA LEU A 236 -5.99 16.25 -8.93
C LEU A 236 -7.31 16.15 -8.15
N SER A 237 -7.28 15.96 -6.82
CA SER A 237 -8.50 15.91 -6.01
C SER A 237 -9.29 17.22 -6.02
N GLY A 238 -8.59 18.37 -6.05
CA GLY A 238 -9.20 19.68 -6.22
C GLY A 238 -9.86 19.83 -7.59
N PHE A 239 -9.19 19.39 -8.66
CA PHE A 239 -9.76 19.38 -10.01
C PHE A 239 -11.00 18.48 -10.12
N VAL A 240 -10.99 17.31 -9.49
CA VAL A 240 -12.16 16.42 -9.45
C VAL A 240 -13.34 17.11 -8.76
N ALA A 241 -13.11 17.79 -7.63
CA ALA A 241 -14.18 18.53 -6.95
C ALA A 241 -14.72 19.70 -7.80
N LEU A 242 -13.83 20.49 -8.43
CA LEU A 242 -14.23 21.57 -9.34
C LEU A 242 -15.02 21.05 -10.54
N PHE A 243 -14.63 19.91 -11.11
CA PHE A 243 -15.38 19.25 -12.17
C PHE A 243 -16.77 18.81 -11.69
N GLY A 244 -16.88 18.31 -10.47
CA GLY A 244 -18.18 18.01 -9.85
C GLY A 244 -19.10 19.24 -9.79
N PHE A 245 -18.58 20.39 -9.35
CA PHE A 245 -19.34 21.64 -9.38
C PHE A 245 -19.71 22.08 -10.81
N PHE A 246 -18.79 21.95 -11.76
CA PHE A 246 -19.08 22.23 -13.16
C PHE A 246 -20.25 21.39 -13.68
N VAL A 247 -20.28 20.10 -13.34
CA VAL A 247 -21.38 19.20 -13.71
C VAL A 247 -22.71 19.63 -13.07
N ILE A 248 -22.72 20.07 -11.81
CA ILE A 248 -23.94 20.55 -11.13
C ILE A 248 -24.50 21.79 -11.84
N PHE A 249 -23.66 22.77 -12.16
CA PHE A 249 -24.12 24.09 -12.59
C PHE A 249 -24.24 24.26 -14.11
N PHE A 250 -23.36 23.64 -14.90
CA PHE A 250 -23.27 23.90 -16.34
C PHE A 250 -23.97 22.84 -17.19
N ILE A 251 -23.93 21.56 -16.81
CA ILE A 251 -24.52 20.49 -17.63
C ILE A 251 -26.04 20.64 -17.77
N PRO A 252 -26.83 20.91 -16.70
CA PRO A 252 -28.27 21.15 -16.85
C PRO A 252 -28.56 22.33 -17.77
N GLY A 253 -27.85 23.45 -17.57
CA GLY A 253 -28.04 24.65 -18.39
C GLY A 253 -27.72 24.41 -19.88
N LEU A 254 -26.64 23.69 -20.18
CA LEU A 254 -26.28 23.32 -21.56
C LEU A 254 -27.34 22.42 -22.21
N ILE A 255 -27.84 21.42 -21.48
CA ILE A 255 -28.85 20.51 -22.00
C ILE A 255 -30.18 21.25 -22.24
N ILE A 256 -30.61 22.09 -21.31
CA ILE A 256 -31.82 22.91 -21.47
C ILE A 256 -31.68 23.84 -22.68
N THR A 257 -30.54 24.51 -22.81
CA THR A 257 -30.26 25.41 -23.96
C THR A 257 -30.28 24.65 -25.29
N TYR A 258 -29.74 23.43 -25.31
CA TYR A 258 -29.70 22.59 -26.51
C TYR A 258 -31.08 22.05 -26.90
N LEU A 259 -31.88 21.61 -25.92
CA LEU A 259 -33.21 21.05 -26.15
C LEU A 259 -34.24 22.14 -26.51
N TYR A 260 -34.06 23.36 -25.99
CA TYR A 260 -34.99 24.47 -26.16
C TYR A 260 -34.29 25.75 -26.65
N PRO A 261 -33.72 25.75 -27.87
CA PRO A 261 -32.91 26.85 -28.38
C PRO A 261 -33.69 28.17 -28.48
N ASN A 262 -35.02 28.10 -28.57
CA ASN A 262 -35.89 29.26 -28.74
C ASN A 262 -36.42 29.84 -27.41
N GLN A 263 -36.21 29.16 -26.27
CA GLN A 263 -36.74 29.63 -24.98
C GLN A 263 -35.79 30.58 -24.24
N GLY A 264 -34.55 30.74 -24.71
CA GLY A 264 -33.58 31.70 -24.17
C GLY A 264 -33.35 31.58 -22.66
N LEU A 265 -32.67 32.57 -22.05
CA LEU A 265 -32.52 32.65 -20.58
C LEU A 265 -33.84 32.96 -19.85
N ALA A 266 -34.95 33.16 -20.56
CA ALA A 266 -36.24 33.52 -19.97
C ALA A 266 -36.83 32.39 -19.09
N SER A 267 -36.42 31.14 -19.30
CA SER A 267 -36.82 30.00 -18.47
C SER A 267 -36.19 29.97 -17.07
N LEU A 268 -35.23 30.86 -16.77
CA LEU A 268 -34.64 31.00 -15.43
C LEU A 268 -35.46 31.90 -14.49
N GLN A 269 -36.62 32.40 -14.92
CA GLN A 269 -37.49 33.17 -14.03
C GLN A 269 -38.06 32.29 -12.90
N PRO A 270 -38.02 32.76 -11.65
CA PRO A 270 -38.61 32.03 -10.53
C PRO A 270 -40.11 31.85 -10.78
N GLY A 271 -40.55 30.59 -10.87
CA GLY A 271 -41.94 30.22 -11.19
C GLY A 271 -42.11 29.43 -12.49
N TYR A 272 -41.07 29.28 -13.31
CA TYR A 272 -41.10 28.39 -14.47
C TYR A 272 -41.13 26.93 -14.00
N ILE A 273 -42.18 26.19 -14.39
CA ILE A 273 -42.28 24.76 -14.13
C ILE A 273 -41.47 24.06 -15.21
N LEU A 274 -40.36 23.40 -14.83
CA LEU A 274 -39.55 22.64 -15.76
C LEU A 274 -40.42 21.57 -16.46
N PRO A 275 -40.30 21.43 -17.79
CA PRO A 275 -40.87 20.30 -18.52
C PRO A 275 -40.55 18.97 -17.82
N PRO A 276 -41.47 17.99 -17.87
CA PRO A 276 -41.29 16.69 -17.21
C PRO A 276 -39.99 15.97 -17.58
N LEU A 277 -39.43 16.26 -18.76
CA LEU A 277 -38.18 15.69 -19.26
C LEU A 277 -36.92 16.30 -18.62
N GLU A 278 -36.99 17.54 -18.15
CA GLU A 278 -35.83 18.27 -17.63
C GLU A 278 -35.56 17.97 -16.15
N ILE A 279 -36.61 17.66 -15.38
CA ILE A 279 -36.51 17.24 -13.99
C ILE A 279 -35.56 16.03 -13.85
N PRO A 280 -35.75 14.93 -14.61
CA PRO A 280 -34.81 13.82 -14.74
C PRO A 280 -33.33 14.19 -14.85
N ILE A 281 -33.05 14.99 -15.86
CA ILE A 281 -31.69 15.34 -16.29
C ILE A 281 -31.04 16.20 -15.21
N THR A 282 -31.81 17.12 -14.64
CA THR A 282 -31.37 18.02 -13.60
C THR A 282 -31.09 17.25 -12.31
N VAL A 283 -32.01 16.38 -11.87
CA VAL A 283 -31.84 15.54 -10.67
C VAL A 283 -30.63 14.62 -10.83
N PHE A 284 -30.47 13.97 -11.98
CA PHE A 284 -29.30 13.12 -12.25
C PHE A 284 -28.01 13.93 -12.20
N SER A 285 -27.94 15.06 -12.91
CA SER A 285 -26.73 15.89 -12.99
C SER A 285 -26.32 16.45 -11.62
N ILE A 286 -27.29 16.91 -10.82
CA ILE A 286 -27.05 17.38 -9.45
C ILE A 286 -26.53 16.23 -8.60
N THR A 287 -27.19 15.07 -8.62
CA THR A 287 -26.82 13.92 -7.77
C THR A 287 -25.45 13.36 -8.14
N PHE A 288 -25.16 13.25 -9.43
CA PHE A 288 -23.87 12.81 -9.95
C PHE A 288 -22.77 13.83 -9.62
N GLY A 289 -23.02 15.12 -9.83
CA GLY A 289 -22.09 16.18 -9.50
C GLY A 289 -21.76 16.24 -8.01
N ILE A 290 -22.76 16.15 -7.13
CA ILE A 290 -22.56 16.06 -5.66
C ILE A 290 -21.68 14.85 -5.32
N SER A 291 -21.94 13.70 -5.94
CA SER A 291 -21.16 12.48 -5.71
C SER A 291 -19.68 12.65 -6.11
N ILE A 292 -19.41 13.36 -7.21
CA ILE A 292 -18.05 13.71 -7.64
C ILE A 292 -17.38 14.67 -6.63
N VAL A 293 -18.11 15.69 -6.15
CA VAL A 293 -17.59 16.63 -5.13
C VAL A 293 -17.18 15.88 -3.87
N PHE A 294 -18.03 14.98 -3.36
CA PHE A 294 -17.71 14.15 -2.20
C PHE A 294 -16.51 13.23 -2.45
N LEU A 295 -16.39 12.66 -3.65
CA LEU A 295 -15.23 11.85 -4.03
C LEU A 295 -13.94 12.68 -4.01
N GLY A 296 -13.95 13.88 -4.60
CA GLY A 296 -12.82 14.81 -4.58
C GLY A 296 -12.43 15.20 -3.15
N ALA A 297 -13.41 15.59 -2.33
CA ALA A 297 -13.20 15.92 -0.91
C ALA A 297 -12.61 14.76 -0.11
N PHE A 298 -13.11 13.53 -0.33
CA PHE A 298 -12.58 12.34 0.32
C PHE A 298 -11.13 12.06 -0.10
N MET A 299 -10.81 12.16 -1.39
CA MET A 299 -9.44 11.98 -1.88
C MET A 299 -8.50 13.01 -1.23
N ALA A 300 -8.90 14.28 -1.20
CA ALA A 300 -8.16 15.35 -0.53
C ALA A 300 -7.91 15.01 0.95
N PHE A 301 -8.95 14.59 1.68
CA PHE A 301 -8.84 14.18 3.08
C PHE A 301 -7.86 13.01 3.28
N ARG A 302 -7.97 11.97 2.44
CA ARG A 302 -7.08 10.80 2.50
C ARG A 302 -5.63 11.20 2.25
N PHE A 303 -5.36 12.12 1.31
CA PHE A 303 -4.02 12.61 1.06
C PHE A 303 -3.49 13.49 2.20
N MET A 304 -4.32 14.35 2.78
CA MET A 304 -3.95 15.13 3.97
C MET A 304 -3.55 14.23 5.14
N ARG A 305 -4.30 13.14 5.36
CA ARG A 305 -3.97 12.13 6.38
C ARG A 305 -2.64 11.41 6.10
N HIS A 306 -2.39 10.98 4.85
CA HIS A 306 -1.15 10.28 4.51
C HIS A 306 0.09 11.17 4.54
N SER A 307 -0.07 12.45 4.22
CA SER A 307 1.02 13.43 4.29
C SER A 307 1.39 13.90 5.69
N GLY A 308 0.66 13.45 6.73
CA GLY A 308 0.92 13.86 8.11
C GLY A 308 0.50 15.29 8.45
N ILE A 309 -0.19 16.01 7.55
CA ILE A 309 -0.73 17.36 7.84
C ILE A 309 -1.82 17.28 8.92
N ILE A 310 -2.68 16.28 8.86
CA ILE A 310 -3.69 16.03 9.89
C ILE A 310 -3.08 15.07 10.92
N ILE A 311 -2.59 15.64 12.04
CA ILE A 311 -2.14 14.88 13.19
C ILE A 311 -3.35 14.67 14.09
N PHE A 312 -3.87 13.44 14.16
CA PHE A 312 -4.85 13.08 15.18
C PHE A 312 -4.12 12.98 16.52
N HIS A 313 -4.37 13.93 17.42
CA HIS A 313 -3.99 13.77 18.82
C HIS A 313 -4.74 12.55 19.36
N ARG A 314 -3.97 11.58 19.86
CA ARG A 314 -4.51 10.36 20.46
C ARG A 314 -4.85 10.56 21.91
#